data_AF-A0A1A9AHZ6-F1
#
_entry.id   AF-A0A1A9AHZ6-F1
#
_cell.length_a   1.000
_cell.length_b   1.000
_cell.length_c   1.000
_cell.angle_alpha   90.00
_cell.angle_beta   90.00
_cell.angle_gamma   90.00
#
_symmetry.space_group_name_H-M   'P 1'
#
loop_
_entity.id
_entity.type
_entity.pdbx_description
1 polymer ?
#
loop_
_entity_poly.entity_id
_entity_poly.type
_entity_poly.pdbx_seq_one_letter_code
_entity_poly.pdbx_strand_id
1 'polypeptide(L)'
;MTTAEPDVSYDIFENSEDYFNKEALIDSILHPYDANFCYTSGNSDFQPDYSLMNLCKNFVIFLEKLQTDYPNDTTEYSKYREYLNFWLSYKLTATGKSNDYITKFYEFIQNNYKAFPPDGELKRKIYHIKGNNFNNMSILYDLYRLYYEIKHISQEKCEKFHEKFMKNYNLAISKCYTDEEKLCNPLEKFKQFYDITRASRLHMCSTQGLPELPKFVTPKPSDGMNFINKFSYRLSQLSKKQTEETHSIISNREYPNLAKFLSFNYNLLLYSNEKEKRNNMMEILYEFIKFCKDRNTISFLDSLIHRFFKGFYEQAKSKIPFLNSFIEEFFEYYYKHSEYEYELIYKECSINKSSSSSYCTLYNKCSQQLGEDLYKIKDDIQAHLKYKPTPAQVLTKPLAQSFDSKNLQKEVSLHIGEDDNGSSHTTPINVGVGVGALFTLSFLYKFTPLGSWVNRTFLGKGNTMYNYEEENDQDFFDHNSGFDNYISENNRLNVAYGAS
;
A
#
# COMPACT_ATOMS: atom_id res chain seq x y z
N MET A 1 -27.82 -5.03 18.51
CA MET A 1 -26.65 -5.86 18.16
C MET A 1 -25.91 -5.13 17.06
N THR A 2 -24.74 -4.56 17.34
CA THR A 2 -23.86 -4.00 16.31
C THR A 2 -23.34 -5.17 15.48
N THR A 3 -23.88 -5.36 14.27
CA THR A 3 -23.32 -6.25 13.27
C THR A 3 -21.89 -5.78 13.01
N ALA A 4 -20.90 -6.61 13.33
CA ALA A 4 -19.52 -6.35 12.93
C ALA A 4 -19.50 -6.14 11.40
N GLU A 5 -18.79 -5.11 10.93
CA GLU A 5 -18.55 -4.96 9.49
C GLU A 5 -17.89 -6.24 8.98
N PRO A 6 -18.36 -6.80 7.85
CA PRO A 6 -17.75 -8.00 7.28
C PRO A 6 -16.28 -7.73 6.93
N ASP A 7 -15.43 -8.73 7.14
CA ASP A 7 -14.01 -8.64 6.76
C ASP A 7 -13.90 -8.48 5.23
N VAL A 8 -13.56 -7.27 4.79
CA VAL A 8 -13.51 -6.92 3.37
C VAL A 8 -12.27 -7.52 2.75
N SER A 9 -12.46 -8.45 1.81
CA SER A 9 -11.37 -8.96 0.98
C SER A 9 -11.12 -8.01 -0.19
N TYR A 10 -9.89 -7.55 -0.33
CA TYR A 10 -9.43 -6.74 -1.47
C TYR A 10 -9.08 -7.58 -2.71
N ASP A 11 -9.11 -8.90 -2.57
CA ASP A 11 -8.71 -9.86 -3.59
C ASP A 11 -9.86 -10.16 -4.58
N ILE A 12 -10.64 -9.15 -4.96
CA ILE A 12 -11.85 -9.31 -5.79
C ILE A 12 -11.62 -8.95 -7.26
N PHE A 13 -10.42 -8.50 -7.60
CA PHE A 13 -10.08 -7.92 -8.90
C PHE A 13 -9.29 -8.86 -9.82
N GLU A 14 -9.01 -10.11 -9.40
CA GLU A 14 -8.22 -11.07 -10.19
C GLU A 14 -8.84 -11.33 -11.59
N ASN A 15 -10.18 -11.32 -11.69
CA ASN A 15 -10.92 -11.55 -12.94
C ASN A 15 -11.50 -10.25 -13.54
N SER A 16 -10.87 -9.09 -13.28
CA SER A 16 -11.42 -7.78 -13.67
C SER A 16 -11.67 -7.64 -15.18
N GLU A 17 -10.88 -8.32 -16.04
CA GLU A 17 -11.10 -8.27 -17.49
C GLU A 17 -12.50 -8.74 -17.88
N ASP A 18 -12.92 -9.89 -17.36
CA ASP A 18 -14.24 -10.44 -17.66
C ASP A 18 -15.31 -9.48 -17.15
N TYR A 19 -15.19 -9.00 -15.91
CA TYR A 19 -16.14 -8.07 -15.32
C TYR A 19 -16.26 -6.76 -16.13
N PHE A 20 -15.16 -6.18 -16.62
CA PHE A 20 -15.19 -4.99 -17.48
C PHE A 20 -15.84 -5.27 -18.82
N ASN A 21 -15.58 -6.43 -19.42
CA ASN A 21 -16.22 -6.83 -20.66
C ASN A 21 -17.73 -7.01 -20.49
N LYS A 22 -18.19 -7.54 -19.35
CA LYS A 22 -19.63 -7.64 -19.04
C LYS A 22 -20.24 -6.27 -18.72
N GLU A 23 -19.54 -5.42 -17.97
CA GLU A 23 -19.99 -4.05 -17.68
C GLU A 23 -20.27 -3.28 -18.98
N ALA A 24 -19.40 -3.41 -19.98
CA ALA A 24 -19.55 -2.75 -21.28
C ALA A 24 -20.77 -3.22 -22.10
N LEU A 25 -21.38 -4.36 -21.75
CA LEU A 25 -22.56 -4.90 -22.45
C LEU A 25 -23.87 -4.45 -21.81
N ILE A 26 -23.85 -3.84 -20.62
CA ILE A 26 -25.06 -3.47 -19.87
C ILE A 26 -25.97 -2.57 -20.72
N ASP A 27 -25.41 -1.56 -21.38
CA ASP A 27 -26.19 -0.57 -22.15
C ASP A 27 -26.82 -1.15 -23.42
N SER A 28 -26.43 -2.36 -23.83
CA SER A 28 -26.95 -3.04 -25.03
C SER A 28 -28.18 -3.91 -24.75
N ILE A 29 -28.58 -4.08 -23.48
CA ILE A 29 -29.61 -5.03 -23.06
C ILE A 29 -30.94 -4.32 -22.81
N LEU A 30 -32.01 -4.85 -23.41
CA LEU A 30 -33.38 -4.38 -23.18
C LEU A 30 -33.84 -4.80 -21.77
N HIS A 31 -34.51 -3.87 -21.08
CA HIS A 31 -34.85 -3.96 -19.65
C HIS A 31 -35.44 -5.33 -19.20
N PRO A 32 -34.80 -6.03 -18.23
CA PRO A 32 -35.31 -7.29 -17.69
C PRO A 32 -36.51 -7.08 -16.77
N TYR A 33 -37.41 -8.07 -16.70
CA TYR A 33 -38.60 -8.04 -15.84
C TYR A 33 -38.24 -7.89 -14.35
N ASP A 34 -37.10 -8.40 -13.92
CA ASP A 34 -36.66 -8.37 -12.52
C ASP A 34 -36.13 -6.99 -12.09
N ALA A 35 -35.89 -6.06 -13.04
CA ALA A 35 -35.55 -4.67 -12.74
C ALA A 35 -36.77 -3.77 -12.50
N ASN A 36 -38.00 -4.31 -12.54
CA ASN A 36 -39.23 -3.51 -12.38
C ASN A 36 -39.29 -2.74 -11.05
N PHE A 37 -38.73 -3.29 -9.96
CA PHE A 37 -38.70 -2.60 -8.67
C PHE A 37 -37.84 -1.33 -8.70
N CYS A 38 -36.89 -1.20 -9.64
CA CYS A 38 -36.11 0.03 -9.83
C CYS A 38 -36.96 1.21 -10.32
N TYR A 39 -38.12 0.95 -10.94
CA TYR A 39 -39.06 1.96 -11.45
C TYR A 39 -40.07 2.42 -10.39
N THR A 40 -40.02 1.88 -9.18
CA THR A 40 -41.05 2.14 -8.17
C THR A 40 -40.94 3.59 -7.69
N SER A 41 -41.82 4.44 -8.20
CA SER A 41 -42.09 5.82 -7.80
C SER A 41 -42.54 5.99 -6.33
N GLY A 42 -42.60 4.88 -5.56
CA GLY A 42 -43.10 4.82 -4.19
C GLY A 42 -42.03 4.87 -3.09
N ASN A 43 -40.74 4.89 -3.42
CA ASN A 43 -39.72 5.07 -2.38
C ASN A 43 -39.50 6.56 -2.10
N SER A 44 -40.14 7.08 -1.05
CA SER A 44 -40.04 8.48 -0.64
C SER A 44 -38.61 8.94 -0.33
N ASP A 45 -37.70 8.00 -0.03
CA ASP A 45 -36.29 8.29 0.25
C ASP A 45 -35.50 8.70 -1.01
N PHE A 46 -35.93 8.27 -2.19
CA PHE A 46 -35.29 8.56 -3.48
C PHE A 46 -36.29 9.27 -4.38
N GLN A 47 -36.65 10.52 -4.03
CA GLN A 47 -37.30 11.48 -4.95
C GLN A 47 -36.82 11.23 -6.39
N PRO A 48 -37.69 11.29 -7.43
CA PRO A 48 -37.42 10.71 -8.75
C PRO A 48 -36.05 11.11 -9.31
N ASP A 49 -35.05 10.27 -9.02
CA ASP A 49 -33.66 10.43 -9.43
C ASP A 49 -33.42 9.42 -10.54
N TYR A 50 -33.55 9.91 -11.77
CA TYR A 50 -33.42 9.09 -12.96
C TYR A 50 -32.05 8.41 -13.06
N SER A 51 -30.99 9.05 -12.55
CA SER A 51 -29.63 8.49 -12.56
C SER A 51 -29.55 7.24 -11.69
N LEU A 52 -30.14 7.29 -10.49
CA LEU A 52 -30.15 6.16 -9.56
C LEU A 52 -31.09 5.05 -9.99
N MET A 53 -32.22 5.41 -10.59
CA MET A 53 -33.08 4.43 -11.24
C MET A 53 -32.32 3.71 -12.36
N ASN A 54 -31.52 4.42 -13.15
CA ASN A 54 -30.71 3.80 -14.19
C ASN A 54 -29.59 2.93 -13.61
N LEU A 55 -28.92 3.40 -12.54
CA LEU A 55 -27.90 2.63 -11.84
C LEU A 55 -28.47 1.34 -11.22
N CYS A 56 -29.68 1.40 -10.65
CA CYS A 56 -30.39 0.22 -10.15
C CYS A 56 -30.62 -0.79 -11.28
N LYS A 57 -31.10 -0.34 -12.45
CA LYS A 57 -31.30 -1.24 -13.61
C LYS A 57 -29.99 -1.84 -14.09
N ASN A 58 -28.95 -1.03 -14.20
CA ASN A 58 -27.62 -1.46 -14.63
C ASN A 58 -27.06 -2.51 -13.66
N PHE A 59 -27.26 -2.32 -12.35
CA PHE A 59 -26.92 -3.31 -11.33
C PHE A 59 -27.65 -4.64 -11.56
N VAL A 60 -28.97 -4.62 -11.81
CA VAL A 60 -29.76 -5.83 -12.05
C VAL A 60 -29.28 -6.58 -13.29
N ILE A 61 -29.10 -5.88 -14.40
CA ILE A 61 -28.60 -6.45 -15.66
C ILE A 61 -27.22 -7.08 -15.44
N PHE A 62 -26.33 -6.38 -14.74
CA PHE A 62 -24.99 -6.86 -14.48
C PHE A 62 -25.00 -8.11 -13.60
N LEU A 63 -25.82 -8.11 -12.55
CA LEU A 63 -26.01 -9.25 -11.66
C LEU A 63 -26.50 -10.50 -12.40
N GLU A 64 -27.58 -10.39 -13.20
CA GLU A 64 -28.14 -11.50 -13.97
C GLU A 64 -27.12 -12.08 -14.95
N LYS A 65 -26.35 -11.20 -15.59
CA LYS A 65 -25.31 -11.61 -16.53
C LYS A 65 -24.22 -12.41 -15.86
N LEU A 66 -23.71 -11.91 -14.73
CA LEU A 66 -22.70 -12.63 -13.95
C LEU A 66 -23.25 -13.95 -13.38
N GLN A 67 -24.49 -13.98 -12.90
CA GLN A 67 -25.13 -15.22 -12.43
C GLN A 67 -25.25 -16.29 -13.52
N THR A 68 -25.58 -15.88 -14.74
CA THR A 68 -25.69 -16.78 -15.89
C THR A 68 -24.34 -17.38 -16.26
N ASP A 69 -23.28 -16.57 -16.21
CA ASP A 69 -21.94 -16.98 -16.59
C ASP A 69 -21.25 -17.79 -15.45
N TYR A 70 -21.70 -17.62 -14.20
CA TYR A 70 -21.17 -18.30 -13.00
C TYR A 70 -22.25 -19.07 -12.19
N PRO A 71 -22.93 -20.08 -12.78
CA PRO A 71 -24.09 -20.74 -12.16
C PRO A 71 -23.76 -21.68 -11.00
N ASN A 72 -22.53 -22.24 -10.97
CA ASN A 72 -22.07 -23.16 -9.93
C ASN A 72 -21.00 -22.47 -9.07
N ASP A 73 -21.44 -21.79 -8.02
CA ASP A 73 -20.60 -21.06 -7.05
C ASP A 73 -19.79 -22.02 -6.16
N THR A 74 -18.87 -22.78 -6.76
CA THR A 74 -17.96 -23.69 -6.03
C THR A 74 -16.50 -23.51 -6.42
N THR A 75 -16.18 -22.55 -7.28
CA THR A 75 -14.81 -22.27 -7.75
C THR A 75 -14.32 -20.92 -7.26
N GLU A 76 -13.00 -20.75 -7.16
CA GLU A 76 -12.28 -19.50 -6.86
C GLU A 76 -12.70 -18.30 -7.75
N TYR A 77 -13.34 -18.56 -8.91
CA TYR A 77 -14.00 -17.58 -9.78
C TYR A 77 -15.25 -16.90 -9.18
N SER A 78 -15.67 -17.20 -7.94
CA SER A 78 -16.98 -16.80 -7.41
C SER A 78 -17.06 -15.48 -6.63
N LYS A 79 -16.02 -14.64 -6.70
CA LYS A 79 -16.01 -13.32 -6.06
C LYS A 79 -16.82 -12.24 -6.79
N TYR A 80 -17.61 -12.61 -7.81
CA TYR A 80 -18.36 -11.67 -8.64
C TYR A 80 -19.37 -10.85 -7.82
N ARG A 81 -19.92 -11.42 -6.73
CA ARG A 81 -20.88 -10.73 -5.86
C ARG A 81 -20.19 -9.65 -5.03
N GLU A 82 -19.00 -9.95 -4.52
CA GLU A 82 -18.13 -9.01 -3.82
C GLU A 82 -17.63 -7.91 -4.79
N TYR A 83 -17.27 -8.28 -6.01
CA TYR A 83 -16.95 -7.31 -7.07
C TYR A 83 -18.15 -6.41 -7.39
N LEU A 84 -19.33 -6.98 -7.59
CA LEU A 84 -20.54 -6.23 -7.90
C LEU A 84 -20.93 -5.29 -6.75
N ASN A 85 -20.74 -5.72 -5.49
CA ASN A 85 -20.91 -4.88 -4.33
C ASN A 85 -19.96 -3.66 -4.39
N PHE A 86 -18.67 -3.91 -4.64
CA PHE A 86 -17.69 -2.84 -4.79
C PHE A 86 -18.03 -1.91 -5.96
N TRP A 87 -18.37 -2.46 -7.12
CA TRP A 87 -18.74 -1.72 -8.32
C TRP A 87 -19.91 -0.78 -8.06
N LEU A 88 -20.94 -1.24 -7.36
CA LEU A 88 -22.09 -0.40 -6.99
C LEU A 88 -21.67 0.75 -6.08
N SER A 89 -20.84 0.46 -5.07
CA SER A 89 -20.27 1.50 -4.18
C SER A 89 -19.46 2.52 -4.98
N TYR A 90 -18.62 2.07 -5.92
CA TYR A 90 -17.81 2.94 -6.76
C TYR A 90 -18.67 3.88 -7.61
N LYS A 91 -19.70 3.35 -8.28
CA LYS A 91 -20.65 4.16 -9.08
C LYS A 91 -21.45 5.13 -8.22
N LEU A 92 -21.91 4.71 -7.04
CA LEU A 92 -22.66 5.58 -6.12
C LEU A 92 -21.79 6.71 -5.57
N THR A 93 -20.55 6.44 -5.16
CA THR A 93 -19.64 7.47 -4.66
C THR A 93 -19.32 8.53 -5.73
N ALA A 94 -19.18 8.10 -7.00
CA ALA A 94 -18.96 9.02 -8.12
C ALA A 94 -20.11 10.02 -8.36
N THR A 95 -21.31 9.76 -7.82
CA THR A 95 -22.44 10.70 -7.90
C THR A 95 -22.36 11.85 -6.90
N GLY A 96 -21.39 11.84 -5.97
CA GLY A 96 -21.23 12.87 -4.93
C GLY A 96 -22.31 12.86 -3.84
N LYS A 97 -23.13 11.80 -3.76
CA LYS A 97 -24.20 11.69 -2.76
C LYS A 97 -23.61 11.36 -1.37
N SER A 98 -24.36 11.71 -0.31
CA SER A 98 -23.91 11.49 1.07
C SER A 98 -23.85 10.01 1.44
N ASN A 99 -23.01 9.67 2.42
CA ASN A 99 -22.89 8.29 2.91
C ASN A 99 -24.22 7.71 3.43
N ASP A 100 -25.05 8.52 4.06
CA ASP A 100 -26.38 8.11 4.54
C ASP A 100 -27.29 7.77 3.37
N TYR A 101 -27.22 8.56 2.31
CA TYR A 101 -27.98 8.34 1.09
C TYR A 101 -27.58 7.04 0.39
N ILE A 102 -26.27 6.79 0.24
CA ILE A 102 -25.74 5.55 -0.32
C ILE A 102 -26.17 4.37 0.56
N THR A 103 -26.13 4.50 1.89
CA THR A 103 -26.57 3.45 2.82
C THR A 103 -28.04 3.08 2.60
N LYS A 104 -28.93 4.08 2.48
CA LYS A 104 -30.34 3.84 2.15
C LYS A 104 -30.49 3.13 0.81
N PHE A 105 -29.66 3.47 -0.19
CA PHE A 105 -29.75 2.84 -1.52
C PHE A 105 -29.46 1.34 -1.43
N TYR A 106 -28.45 0.96 -0.65
CA TYR A 106 -28.16 -0.44 -0.35
C TYR A 106 -29.32 -1.14 0.37
N GLU A 107 -29.92 -0.50 1.37
CA GLU A 107 -31.12 -1.04 2.04
C GLU A 107 -32.29 -1.26 1.07
N PHE A 108 -32.47 -0.34 0.12
CA PHE A 108 -33.47 -0.48 -0.94
C PHE A 108 -33.20 -1.70 -1.83
N ILE A 109 -31.96 -1.90 -2.31
CA ILE A 109 -31.59 -3.10 -3.08
C ILE A 109 -31.82 -4.37 -2.25
N GLN A 110 -31.38 -4.38 -0.99
CA GLN A 110 -31.54 -5.52 -0.07
C GLN A 110 -33.00 -5.86 0.25
N ASN A 111 -33.89 -4.87 0.31
CA ASN A 111 -35.31 -5.08 0.59
C ASN A 111 -36.05 -5.68 -0.61
N ASN A 112 -35.53 -5.46 -1.82
CA ASN A 112 -36.08 -6.00 -3.07
C ASN A 112 -35.40 -7.32 -3.49
N TYR A 113 -34.66 -7.98 -2.58
CA TYR A 113 -33.89 -9.19 -2.90
C TYR A 113 -34.70 -10.37 -3.45
N LYS A 114 -36.03 -10.39 -3.26
CA LYS A 114 -36.91 -11.41 -3.82
C LYS A 114 -36.99 -11.37 -5.35
N ALA A 115 -36.53 -10.29 -5.97
CA ALA A 115 -36.27 -10.21 -7.41
C ALA A 115 -34.97 -10.93 -7.83
N PHE A 116 -34.20 -11.47 -6.88
CA PHE A 116 -32.90 -12.13 -7.09
C PHE A 116 -32.93 -13.56 -6.50
N PRO A 117 -31.84 -14.37 -6.59
CA PRO A 117 -31.86 -15.79 -6.30
C PRO A 117 -32.48 -16.15 -4.94
N PRO A 118 -33.21 -17.28 -4.87
CA PRO A 118 -33.97 -17.68 -3.70
C PRO A 118 -33.10 -18.02 -2.46
N ASP A 119 -31.78 -18.18 -2.61
CA ASP A 119 -30.87 -18.58 -1.54
C ASP A 119 -30.52 -17.43 -0.56
N GLY A 120 -30.81 -16.17 -0.91
CA GLY A 120 -30.54 -15.00 -0.07
C GLY A 120 -29.04 -14.68 0.11
N GLU A 121 -28.14 -15.30 -0.66
CA GLU A 121 -26.70 -15.08 -0.54
C GLU A 121 -26.30 -13.66 -0.96
N LEU A 122 -26.91 -13.15 -2.03
CA LEU A 122 -26.68 -11.79 -2.50
C LEU A 122 -27.00 -10.74 -1.41
N LYS A 123 -28.10 -10.93 -0.67
CA LYS A 123 -28.51 -10.01 0.39
C LYS A 123 -27.43 -9.86 1.47
N ARG A 124 -26.69 -10.92 1.77
CA ARG A 124 -25.62 -10.90 2.79
C ARG A 124 -24.31 -10.30 2.27
N LYS A 125 -24.10 -10.30 0.95
CA LYS A 125 -22.87 -9.81 0.31
C LYS A 125 -22.97 -8.38 -0.22
N ILE A 126 -24.17 -7.85 -0.39
CA ILE A 126 -24.43 -6.47 -0.84
C ILE A 126 -24.54 -5.55 0.37
N TYR A 127 -23.60 -4.64 0.56
CA TYR A 127 -23.54 -3.67 1.65
C TYR A 127 -22.68 -2.45 1.26
N HIS A 128 -22.97 -1.31 1.86
CA HIS A 128 -22.21 -0.08 1.62
C HIS A 128 -20.78 -0.20 2.18
N ILE A 129 -19.79 -0.33 1.29
CA ILE A 129 -18.35 -0.26 1.63
C ILE A 129 -17.97 1.19 1.91
N LYS A 130 -17.40 1.48 3.09
CA LYS A 130 -17.09 2.84 3.56
C LYS A 130 -15.61 3.02 3.90
N GLY A 131 -15.19 4.29 3.96
CA GLY A 131 -13.91 4.71 4.53
C GLY A 131 -12.70 4.09 3.83
N ASN A 132 -11.70 3.70 4.63
CA ASN A 132 -10.43 3.19 4.12
C ASN A 132 -10.60 1.93 3.25
N ASN A 133 -11.54 1.04 3.61
CA ASN A 133 -11.81 -0.17 2.82
C ASN A 133 -12.20 0.18 1.38
N PHE A 134 -13.13 1.14 1.21
CA PHE A 134 -13.53 1.60 -0.11
C PHE A 134 -12.36 2.27 -0.84
N ASN A 135 -11.68 3.22 -0.19
CA ASN A 135 -10.59 3.97 -0.80
C ASN A 135 -9.46 3.05 -1.31
N ASN A 136 -9.08 2.04 -0.53
CA ASN A 136 -8.05 1.09 -0.89
C ASN A 136 -8.46 0.19 -2.07
N MET A 137 -9.71 -0.28 -2.07
CA MET A 137 -10.25 -1.07 -3.18
C MET A 137 -10.35 -0.23 -4.46
N SER A 138 -10.73 1.05 -4.36
CA SER A 138 -10.79 1.97 -5.50
C SER A 138 -9.43 2.18 -6.16
N ILE A 139 -8.35 2.27 -5.39
CA ILE A 139 -6.99 2.37 -5.95
C ILE A 139 -6.64 1.12 -6.78
N LEU A 140 -6.92 -0.09 -6.26
CA LEU A 140 -6.69 -1.34 -6.99
C LEU A 140 -7.57 -1.42 -8.24
N TYR A 141 -8.85 -1.07 -8.11
CA TYR A 141 -9.79 -1.04 -9.21
C TYR A 141 -9.32 -0.14 -10.34
N ASP A 142 -8.90 1.09 -10.02
CA ASP A 142 -8.43 2.05 -11.00
C ASP A 142 -7.16 1.55 -11.71
N LEU A 143 -6.24 0.87 -11.00
CA LEU A 143 -5.06 0.26 -11.60
C LEU A 143 -5.42 -0.82 -12.65
N TYR A 144 -6.32 -1.74 -12.30
CA TYR A 144 -6.82 -2.74 -13.25
C TYR A 144 -7.58 -2.10 -14.41
N ARG A 145 -8.47 -1.13 -14.12
CA ARG A 145 -9.30 -0.46 -15.12
C ARG A 145 -8.46 0.30 -16.14
N LEU A 146 -7.50 1.11 -15.67
CA LEU A 146 -6.55 1.82 -16.54
C LEU A 146 -5.78 0.84 -17.43
N TYR A 147 -5.34 -0.29 -16.88
CA TYR A 147 -4.62 -1.32 -17.63
C TYR A 147 -5.45 -1.96 -18.74
N TYR A 148 -6.72 -2.28 -18.51
CA TYR A 148 -7.55 -2.92 -19.52
C TYR A 148 -8.14 -1.94 -20.53
N GLU A 149 -8.46 -0.71 -20.13
CA GLU A 149 -9.08 0.31 -21.00
C GLU A 149 -8.09 0.94 -22.00
N ILE A 150 -6.78 0.90 -21.75
CA ILE A 150 -5.80 1.39 -22.72
C ILE A 150 -5.77 0.49 -23.97
N LYS A 151 -6.46 0.93 -25.03
CA LYS A 151 -6.67 0.18 -26.29
C LYS A 151 -6.15 0.90 -27.55
N HIS A 152 -5.84 2.20 -27.47
CA HIS A 152 -5.50 3.01 -28.66
C HIS A 152 -4.17 3.75 -28.53
N ILE A 153 -3.44 3.77 -29.64
CA ILE A 153 -2.21 4.53 -29.89
C ILE A 153 -2.56 6.03 -30.03
N SER A 154 -2.91 6.67 -28.92
CA SER A 154 -3.06 8.13 -28.85
C SER A 154 -2.09 8.65 -27.80
N GLN A 155 -1.27 9.63 -28.19
CA GLN A 155 -0.27 10.24 -27.31
C GLN A 155 -0.93 10.85 -26.06
N GLU A 156 -2.04 11.57 -26.23
CA GLU A 156 -2.81 12.16 -25.11
C GLU A 156 -3.36 11.09 -24.14
N LYS A 157 -3.89 9.99 -24.68
CA LYS A 157 -4.39 8.88 -23.85
C LYS A 157 -3.27 8.19 -23.09
N CYS A 158 -2.10 8.05 -23.71
CA CYS A 158 -0.92 7.50 -23.06
C CYS A 158 -0.41 8.42 -21.95
N GLU A 159 -0.32 9.72 -22.17
CA GLU A 159 0.09 10.69 -21.15
C GLU A 159 -0.83 10.64 -19.93
N LYS A 160 -2.14 10.70 -20.15
CA LYS A 160 -3.15 10.56 -19.08
C LYS A 160 -3.07 9.20 -18.36
N PHE A 161 -2.82 8.14 -19.11
CA PHE A 161 -2.61 6.80 -18.54
C PHE A 161 -1.38 6.79 -17.63
N HIS A 162 -0.21 7.25 -18.10
CA HIS A 162 1.03 7.26 -17.33
C HIS A 162 0.89 8.07 -16.04
N GLU A 163 0.29 9.26 -16.12
CA GLU A 163 0.06 10.12 -14.97
C GLU A 163 -0.83 9.43 -13.91
N LYS A 164 -2.01 8.95 -14.32
CA LYS A 164 -2.96 8.31 -13.40
C LYS A 164 -2.43 6.99 -12.85
N PHE A 165 -1.80 6.18 -13.69
CA PHE A 165 -1.23 4.89 -13.30
C PHE A 165 -0.12 5.08 -12.28
N MET A 166 0.77 6.06 -12.49
CA MET A 166 1.82 6.40 -11.53
C MET A 166 1.26 6.95 -10.21
N LYS A 167 0.28 7.86 -10.26
CA LYS A 167 -0.41 8.39 -9.07
C LYS A 167 -1.00 7.26 -8.23
N ASN A 168 -1.78 6.38 -8.85
CA ASN A 168 -2.47 5.29 -8.16
C ASN A 168 -1.51 4.22 -7.64
N TYR A 169 -0.50 3.83 -8.41
CA TYR A 169 0.47 2.81 -7.99
C TYR A 169 1.30 3.29 -6.79
N ASN A 170 1.79 4.54 -6.85
CA ASN A 170 2.57 5.11 -5.74
C ASN A 170 1.72 5.34 -4.49
N LEU A 171 0.44 5.72 -4.66
CA LEU A 171 -0.50 5.83 -3.54
C LEU A 171 -0.75 4.47 -2.89
N ALA A 172 -0.90 3.40 -3.68
CA ALA A 172 -1.08 2.04 -3.18
C ALA A 172 0.14 1.58 -2.34
N ILE A 173 1.36 1.83 -2.84
CA ILE A 173 2.61 1.53 -2.10
C ILE A 173 2.62 2.29 -0.77
N SER A 174 2.34 3.60 -0.80
CA SER A 174 2.35 4.40 0.42
C SER A 174 1.40 3.82 1.46
N LYS A 175 0.14 3.57 1.08
CA LYS A 175 -0.90 3.05 1.98
C LYS A 175 -0.59 1.66 2.53
N CYS A 176 0.02 0.80 1.73
CA CYS A 176 0.48 -0.53 2.16
C CYS A 176 1.41 -0.47 3.39
N TYR A 177 2.31 0.53 3.49
CA TYR A 177 3.25 0.63 4.63
C TYR A 177 2.89 1.69 5.68
N THR A 178 1.97 2.61 5.40
CA THR A 178 1.57 3.65 6.36
C THR A 178 0.27 3.38 7.09
N ASP A 179 -0.72 2.81 6.38
CA ASP A 179 -2.11 2.81 6.84
C ASP A 179 -2.65 1.38 7.00
N GLU A 180 -2.39 0.50 6.03
CA GLU A 180 -3.16 -0.73 5.91
C GLU A 180 -2.44 -1.89 5.20
N GLU A 181 -1.86 -2.79 6.01
CA GLU A 181 -1.13 -3.99 5.54
C GLU A 181 -1.98 -4.88 4.62
N LYS A 182 -3.32 -4.86 4.77
CA LYS A 182 -4.24 -5.64 3.93
C LYS A 182 -4.17 -5.26 2.45
N LEU A 183 -3.77 -4.02 2.12
CA LEU A 183 -3.61 -3.57 0.72
C LEU A 183 -2.35 -4.17 0.05
N CYS A 184 -1.35 -4.58 0.82
CA CYS A 184 -0.07 -5.03 0.28
C CYS A 184 -0.17 -6.31 -0.55
N ASN A 185 -0.91 -7.32 -0.07
CA ASN A 185 -1.03 -8.60 -0.76
C ASN A 185 -1.79 -8.48 -2.10
N PRO A 186 -2.94 -7.78 -2.17
CA PRO A 186 -3.59 -7.47 -3.45
C PRO A 186 -2.72 -6.66 -4.41
N LEU A 187 -1.93 -5.70 -3.89
CA LEU A 187 -1.01 -4.93 -4.72
C LEU A 187 0.11 -5.80 -5.29
N GLU A 188 0.63 -6.75 -4.50
CA GLU A 188 1.59 -7.76 -4.97
C GLU A 188 0.98 -8.61 -6.09
N LYS A 189 -0.26 -9.09 -5.93
CA LYS A 189 -0.98 -9.82 -6.96
C LYS A 189 -1.16 -9.00 -8.24
N PHE A 190 -1.56 -7.73 -8.12
CA PHE A 190 -1.66 -6.82 -9.26
C PHE A 190 -0.31 -6.67 -9.97
N LYS A 191 0.79 -6.49 -9.23
CA LYS A 191 2.12 -6.38 -9.83
C LYS A 191 2.48 -7.67 -10.58
N GLN A 192 2.27 -8.84 -9.99
CA GLN A 192 2.55 -10.12 -10.63
C GLN A 192 1.75 -10.27 -11.94
N PHE A 193 0.45 -9.98 -11.88
CA PHE A 193 -0.41 -9.92 -13.06
C PHE A 193 0.15 -8.97 -14.13
N TYR A 194 0.51 -7.76 -13.73
CA TYR A 194 1.02 -6.72 -14.63
C TYR A 194 2.33 -7.15 -15.28
N ASP A 195 3.30 -7.65 -14.51
CA ASP A 195 4.61 -8.07 -15.01
C ASP A 195 4.48 -9.22 -16.04
N ILE A 196 3.55 -10.16 -15.83
CA ILE A 196 3.29 -11.29 -16.75
C ILE A 196 2.65 -10.80 -18.06
N THR A 197 1.71 -9.88 -17.97
CA THR A 197 0.84 -9.51 -19.10
C THR A 197 1.31 -8.26 -19.85
N ARG A 198 2.14 -7.40 -19.24
CA ARG A 198 2.62 -6.13 -19.80
C ARG A 198 3.25 -6.28 -21.18
N ALA A 199 4.05 -7.33 -21.38
CA ALA A 199 4.82 -7.51 -22.62
C ALA A 199 3.93 -7.54 -23.88
N SER A 200 2.75 -8.16 -23.79
CA SER A 200 1.81 -8.24 -24.91
C SER A 200 1.13 -6.89 -25.24
N ARG A 201 1.13 -5.95 -24.29
CA ARG A 201 0.46 -4.64 -24.39
C ARG A 201 1.41 -3.46 -24.51
N LEU A 202 2.72 -3.66 -24.63
CA LEU A 202 3.69 -2.56 -24.80
C LEU A 202 3.34 -1.66 -25.99
N HIS A 203 2.79 -2.23 -27.06
CA HIS A 203 2.43 -1.51 -28.28
C HIS A 203 1.25 -0.52 -28.09
N MET A 204 0.49 -0.62 -26.99
CA MET A 204 -0.63 0.29 -26.69
C MET A 204 -0.18 1.74 -26.56
N CYS A 205 1.06 1.96 -26.09
CA CYS A 205 1.70 3.27 -26.05
C CYS A 205 3.01 3.23 -26.84
N SER A 206 2.94 3.49 -28.15
CA SER A 206 4.04 3.19 -29.08
C SER A 206 5.35 3.95 -28.83
N THR A 207 5.32 5.12 -28.20
CA THR A 207 6.53 5.94 -27.94
C THR A 207 7.21 5.58 -26.63
N GLN A 208 6.45 5.45 -25.53
CA GLN A 208 6.98 5.23 -24.19
C GLN A 208 6.82 3.79 -23.69
N GLY A 209 6.01 2.98 -24.36
CA GLY A 209 5.54 1.68 -23.85
C GLY A 209 4.63 1.85 -22.64
N LEU A 210 4.20 0.73 -22.04
CA LEU A 210 3.63 0.76 -20.69
C LEU A 210 4.75 0.88 -19.66
N PRO A 211 4.55 1.51 -18.48
CA PRO A 211 5.62 1.68 -17.48
C PRO A 211 6.16 0.34 -16.97
N GLU A 212 7.42 0.29 -16.59
CA GLU A 212 7.97 -0.86 -15.88
C GLU A 212 7.79 -0.65 -14.37
N LEU A 213 7.14 -1.58 -13.69
CA LEU A 213 6.91 -1.45 -12.26
C LEU A 213 8.18 -1.79 -11.47
N PRO A 214 8.61 -0.93 -10.52
CA PRO A 214 9.70 -1.25 -9.61
C PRO A 214 9.47 -2.57 -8.88
N LYS A 215 10.56 -3.18 -8.41
CA LYS A 215 10.48 -4.33 -7.52
C LYS A 215 9.61 -3.98 -6.31
N PHE A 216 8.70 -4.88 -5.97
CA PHE A 216 7.81 -4.75 -4.82
C PHE A 216 8.02 -5.94 -3.87
N VAL A 217 8.14 -5.67 -2.57
CA VAL A 217 8.37 -6.67 -1.53
C VAL A 217 7.42 -6.42 -0.37
N THR A 218 6.44 -7.30 -0.15
CA THR A 218 5.41 -7.15 0.88
C THR A 218 5.99 -7.09 2.31
N PRO A 219 5.20 -6.59 3.29
CA PRO A 219 5.60 -6.56 4.70
C PRO A 219 5.86 -7.95 5.32
N LYS A 220 5.26 -9.01 4.77
CA LYS A 220 5.43 -10.39 5.22
C LYS A 220 6.03 -11.21 4.07
N PRO A 221 7.32 -11.02 3.76
CA PRO A 221 7.96 -11.81 2.71
C PRO A 221 7.95 -13.30 3.07
N SER A 222 7.90 -14.14 2.03
CA SER A 222 7.93 -15.60 2.15
C SER A 222 9.26 -16.14 2.71
N ASP A 223 10.31 -15.31 2.75
CA ASP A 223 11.63 -15.62 3.30
C ASP A 223 11.70 -15.59 4.84
N GLY A 224 10.62 -15.19 5.52
CA GLY A 224 10.43 -15.35 6.97
C GLY A 224 10.78 -14.14 7.84
N MET A 225 11.39 -13.06 7.31
CA MET A 225 11.65 -11.85 8.11
C MET A 225 10.53 -10.81 7.93
N ASN A 226 9.60 -10.77 8.89
CA ASN A 226 8.55 -9.75 8.94
C ASN A 226 9.15 -8.33 8.93
N PHE A 227 8.60 -7.44 8.10
CA PHE A 227 8.99 -6.03 7.98
C PHE A 227 9.10 -5.30 9.32
N ILE A 228 8.23 -5.60 10.27
CA ILE A 228 8.27 -5.02 11.62
C ILE A 228 9.61 -5.29 12.33
N ASN A 229 10.33 -6.32 11.91
CA ASN A 229 11.62 -6.72 12.49
C ASN A 229 12.82 -6.04 11.80
N LYS A 230 12.63 -5.38 10.65
CA LYS A 230 13.70 -4.70 9.93
C LYS A 230 14.09 -3.36 10.56
N PHE A 231 15.36 -2.98 10.43
CA PHE A 231 15.87 -1.69 10.88
C PHE A 231 15.16 -0.52 10.18
N SER A 232 14.94 -0.64 8.87
CA SER A 232 14.16 0.30 8.05
C SER A 232 12.80 0.66 8.65
N TYR A 233 11.99 -0.34 9.04
CA TYR A 233 10.70 -0.09 9.69
C TYR A 233 10.87 0.73 10.96
N ARG A 234 11.78 0.32 11.84
CA ARG A 234 11.96 0.95 13.15
C ARG A 234 12.46 2.38 13.02
N LEU A 235 13.42 2.62 12.13
CA LEU A 235 13.93 3.95 11.80
C LEU A 235 12.83 4.85 11.23
N SER A 236 11.95 4.32 10.36
CA SER A 236 10.82 5.09 9.83
C SER A 236 9.74 5.40 10.88
N GLN A 237 9.48 4.50 11.83
CA GLN A 237 8.55 4.78 12.93
C GLN A 237 9.10 5.86 13.87
N LEU A 238 10.41 5.86 14.10
CA LEU A 238 11.09 6.88 14.88
C LEU A 238 11.12 8.23 14.16
N SER A 239 11.12 8.25 12.83
CA SER A 239 11.02 9.51 12.07
C SER A 239 9.64 10.14 12.06
N LYS A 240 8.59 9.34 12.27
CA LYS A 240 7.20 9.82 12.41
C LYS A 240 6.92 10.45 13.79
N LYS A 241 7.61 10.01 14.85
CA LYS A 241 7.43 10.52 16.22
C LYS A 241 8.27 11.77 16.48
N GLN A 242 7.89 12.91 15.91
CA GLN A 242 8.44 14.20 16.34
C GLN A 242 7.73 14.64 17.64
N THR A 243 8.35 14.41 18.80
CA THR A 243 8.04 15.16 20.02
C THR A 243 9.17 16.17 20.28
N GLU A 244 8.89 17.24 21.03
CA GLU A 244 9.85 18.29 21.38
C GLU A 244 11.15 17.77 22.03
N GLU A 245 11.16 16.52 22.51
CA GLU A 245 12.30 15.88 23.19
C GLU A 245 13.07 14.85 22.35
N THR A 246 12.61 14.47 21.15
CA THR A 246 13.31 13.50 20.29
C THR A 246 13.51 14.03 18.89
N HIS A 247 14.72 14.53 18.61
CA HIS A 247 15.20 14.70 17.24
C HIS A 247 15.07 13.34 16.52
N SER A 248 14.43 13.29 15.35
CA SER A 248 14.33 12.05 14.59
C SER A 248 15.73 11.52 14.22
N ILE A 249 15.97 10.21 14.38
CA ILE A 249 17.24 9.53 14.04
C ILE A 249 17.61 9.78 12.58
N ILE A 250 16.62 9.60 11.69
CA ILE A 250 16.71 10.01 10.31
C ILE A 250 15.80 11.22 10.21
N SER A 251 16.37 12.38 10.50
CA SER A 251 15.64 13.64 10.42
C SER A 251 15.02 13.76 9.04
N ASN A 252 13.69 13.80 8.95
CA ASN A 252 13.00 14.04 7.67
C ASN A 252 13.44 15.39 7.06
N ARG A 253 14.05 16.28 7.85
CA ARG A 253 14.65 17.53 7.35
C ARG A 253 16.05 17.32 6.75
N GLU A 254 16.84 16.39 7.27
CA GLU A 254 18.23 16.18 6.85
C GLU A 254 18.40 15.04 5.84
N TYR A 255 17.49 14.06 5.86
CA TYR A 255 17.50 12.83 5.07
C TYR A 255 16.07 12.47 4.58
N PRO A 256 15.36 13.39 3.90
CA PRO A 256 13.97 13.18 3.49
C PRO A 256 13.77 11.95 2.56
N ASN A 257 14.69 11.73 1.61
CA ASN A 257 14.57 10.67 0.62
C ASN A 257 14.83 9.30 1.27
N LEU A 258 15.86 9.20 2.11
CA LEU A 258 16.15 7.99 2.86
C LEU A 258 15.01 7.67 3.84
N ALA A 259 14.49 8.66 4.57
CA ALA A 259 13.38 8.43 5.50
C ALA A 259 12.14 7.89 4.79
N LYS A 260 11.75 8.52 3.67
CA LYS A 260 10.63 8.08 2.84
C LYS A 260 10.87 6.68 2.30
N PHE A 261 12.06 6.41 1.78
CA PHE A 261 12.42 5.10 1.23
C PHE A 261 12.36 3.97 2.29
N LEU A 262 12.85 4.22 3.50
CA LEU A 262 12.78 3.26 4.60
C LEU A 262 11.34 3.03 5.08
N SER A 263 10.49 4.07 5.03
CA SER A 263 9.07 3.95 5.35
C SER A 263 8.32 3.03 4.41
N PHE A 264 8.84 2.79 3.21
CA PHE A 264 8.28 1.88 2.21
C PHE A 264 9.01 0.55 2.13
N ASN A 265 9.75 0.15 3.17
CA ASN A 265 10.46 -1.15 3.20
C ASN A 265 11.40 -1.36 2.01
N TYR A 266 12.16 -0.33 1.63
CA TYR A 266 13.06 -0.38 0.46
C TYR A 266 12.37 -0.53 -0.90
N ASN A 267 11.05 -0.32 -0.98
CA ASN A 267 10.35 -0.27 -2.26
C ASN A 267 10.53 1.12 -2.88
N LEU A 268 11.08 1.13 -4.10
CA LEU A 268 11.12 2.34 -4.92
C LEU A 268 9.71 2.65 -5.44
N LEU A 269 9.42 3.94 -5.55
CA LEU A 269 8.22 4.41 -6.23
C LEU A 269 8.40 4.28 -7.75
N LEU A 270 7.29 4.31 -8.47
CA LEU A 270 7.28 4.46 -9.92
C LEU A 270 7.56 5.93 -10.27
N TYR A 271 8.47 6.15 -11.22
CA TYR A 271 8.86 7.48 -11.70
C TYR A 271 8.43 7.68 -13.16
N SER A 272 8.30 8.95 -13.57
CA SER A 272 7.82 9.27 -14.92
C SER A 272 8.83 8.88 -16.02
N ASN A 273 10.12 8.85 -15.68
CA ASN A 273 11.20 8.51 -16.60
C ASN A 273 12.45 8.01 -15.87
N GLU A 274 13.37 7.39 -16.62
CA GLU A 274 14.62 6.84 -16.10
C GLU A 274 15.54 7.89 -15.46
N LYS A 275 15.52 9.14 -15.93
CA LYS A 275 16.35 10.22 -15.35
C LYS A 275 15.88 10.56 -13.93
N GLU A 276 14.57 10.66 -13.70
CA GLU A 276 13.99 10.87 -12.36
C GLU A 276 14.25 9.70 -11.42
N LYS A 277 14.08 8.46 -11.91
CA LYS A 277 14.42 7.25 -11.17
C LYS A 277 15.89 7.27 -10.72
N ARG A 278 16.83 7.48 -11.65
CA ARG A 278 18.27 7.56 -11.35
C ARG A 278 18.63 8.70 -10.38
N ASN A 279 17.97 9.86 -10.52
CA ASN A 279 18.09 10.95 -9.56
C ASN A 279 17.72 10.49 -8.15
N ASN A 280 16.54 9.91 -7.98
CA ASN A 280 16.08 9.51 -6.65
C ASN A 280 16.96 8.40 -6.06
N MET A 281 17.39 7.43 -6.87
CA MET A 281 18.33 6.39 -6.43
C MET A 281 19.65 6.97 -5.91
N MET A 282 20.17 8.02 -6.55
CA MET A 282 21.38 8.70 -6.11
C MET A 282 21.15 9.63 -4.91
N GLU A 283 19.96 10.21 -4.76
CA GLU A 283 19.58 10.96 -3.55
C GLU A 283 19.54 10.03 -2.33
N ILE A 284 18.88 8.87 -2.46
CA ILE A 284 18.83 7.83 -1.43
C ILE A 284 20.24 7.39 -1.06
N LEU A 285 21.09 7.06 -2.05
CA LEU A 285 22.46 6.60 -1.79
C LEU A 285 23.31 7.69 -1.11
N TYR A 286 23.19 8.94 -1.57
CA TYR A 286 23.93 10.05 -0.98
C TYR A 286 23.52 10.30 0.47
N GLU A 287 22.21 10.35 0.75
CA GLU A 287 21.69 10.51 2.11
C GLU A 287 22.08 9.34 3.00
N PHE A 288 22.07 8.11 2.47
CA PHE A 288 22.52 6.92 3.19
C PHE A 288 24.02 6.97 3.54
N ILE A 289 24.88 7.32 2.58
CA ILE A 289 26.33 7.49 2.83
C ILE A 289 26.56 8.57 3.88
N LYS A 290 25.88 9.71 3.74
CA LYS A 290 25.97 10.83 4.70
C LYS A 290 25.54 10.39 6.10
N PHE A 291 24.41 9.69 6.23
CA PHE A 291 23.93 9.15 7.49
C PHE A 291 24.94 8.21 8.15
N CYS A 292 25.56 7.32 7.37
CA CYS A 292 26.55 6.36 7.87
C CYS A 292 27.86 7.02 8.30
N LYS A 293 28.24 8.15 7.70
CA LYS A 293 29.50 8.87 8.00
C LYS A 293 29.37 9.94 9.07
N ASP A 294 28.15 10.35 9.42
CA ASP A 294 27.93 11.33 10.47
C ASP A 294 28.32 10.76 11.84
N ARG A 295 29.27 11.43 12.51
CA ARG A 295 29.77 11.03 13.83
C ARG A 295 28.69 11.12 14.92
N ASN A 296 27.72 12.01 14.75
CA ASN A 296 26.62 12.19 15.70
C ASN A 296 25.64 11.01 15.65
N THR A 297 25.46 10.39 14.48
CA THR A 297 24.61 9.21 14.29
C THR A 297 25.02 8.08 15.23
N ILE A 298 26.32 7.81 15.37
CA ILE A 298 26.84 6.72 16.22
C ILE A 298 26.56 6.97 17.72
N SER A 299 26.63 8.23 18.16
CA SER A 299 26.36 8.60 19.55
C SER A 299 24.85 8.57 19.86
N PHE A 300 24.03 9.03 18.90
CA PHE A 300 22.59 9.16 19.03
C PHE A 300 21.85 7.80 19.02
N LEU A 301 22.29 6.88 18.17
CA LEU A 301 21.72 5.54 18.06
C LEU A 301 21.80 4.75 19.38
N ASP A 302 22.86 4.93 20.18
CA ASP A 302 23.08 4.19 21.43
C ASP A 302 22.03 4.48 22.52
N SER A 303 21.72 5.76 22.73
CA SER A 303 20.75 6.21 23.73
C SER A 303 19.34 5.72 23.41
N LEU A 304 19.04 5.57 22.12
CA LEU A 304 17.71 5.22 21.61
C LEU A 304 17.51 3.72 21.44
N ILE A 305 18.54 2.96 21.02
CA ILE A 305 18.52 1.49 21.04
C ILE A 305 18.21 1.00 22.45
N HIS A 306 18.88 1.57 23.46
CA HIS A 306 18.63 1.23 24.86
C HIS A 306 17.21 1.59 25.32
N ARG A 307 16.63 2.70 24.84
CA ARG A 307 15.31 3.19 25.26
C ARG A 307 14.15 2.48 24.57
N PHE A 308 14.28 2.15 23.29
CA PHE A 308 13.17 1.66 22.46
C PHE A 308 13.29 0.20 22.04
N PHE A 309 14.48 -0.42 22.13
CA PHE A 309 14.75 -1.75 21.60
C PHE A 309 15.15 -2.79 22.68
N LYS A 310 14.85 -2.50 23.95
CA LYS A 310 15.22 -3.32 25.12
C LYS A 310 14.79 -4.80 25.03
N GLY A 311 13.76 -5.14 24.25
CA GLY A 311 13.29 -6.52 24.05
C GLY A 311 13.79 -7.23 22.78
N PHE A 312 14.45 -6.52 21.85
CA PHE A 312 14.95 -7.11 20.59
C PHE A 312 16.39 -7.62 20.72
N TYR A 313 17.11 -7.15 21.74
CA TYR A 313 18.48 -7.50 22.04
C TYR A 313 18.61 -7.81 23.53
N GLU A 314 18.06 -8.95 23.95
CA GLU A 314 18.58 -9.63 25.14
C GLU A 314 20.08 -9.87 24.88
N GLN A 315 20.92 -9.23 25.70
CA GLN A 315 22.40 -9.33 25.73
C GLN A 315 23.19 -8.39 24.79
N ALA A 316 23.51 -7.22 25.35
CA ALA A 316 24.81 -6.55 25.26
C ALA A 316 25.59 -6.61 23.93
N LYS A 317 25.10 -5.96 22.86
CA LYS A 317 25.91 -5.64 21.67
C LYS A 317 26.15 -4.13 21.58
N SER A 318 27.37 -3.72 21.21
CA SER A 318 27.83 -2.33 21.19
C SER A 318 27.19 -1.48 20.08
N LYS A 319 27.43 -0.16 20.09
CA LYS A 319 27.01 0.86 19.07
C LYS A 319 27.27 0.47 17.61
N ILE A 320 28.34 -0.28 17.40
CA ILE A 320 28.96 -0.59 16.11
C ILE A 320 28.21 -1.73 15.38
N PRO A 321 27.78 -2.79 16.08
CA PRO A 321 26.82 -3.77 15.59
C PRO A 321 25.60 -3.17 14.90
N PHE A 322 24.91 -2.18 15.49
CA PHE A 322 23.68 -1.65 14.88
C PHE A 322 23.92 -0.98 13.53
N LEU A 323 24.85 -0.02 13.46
CA LEU A 323 25.13 0.70 12.22
C LEU A 323 25.60 -0.25 11.13
N ASN A 324 26.48 -1.20 11.46
CA ASN A 324 26.96 -2.19 10.52
C ASN A 324 25.85 -3.15 10.07
N SER A 325 24.91 -3.54 10.96
CA SER A 325 23.74 -4.35 10.59
C SER A 325 22.73 -3.58 9.73
N PHE A 326 22.51 -2.29 9.99
CA PHE A 326 21.70 -1.46 9.11
C PHE A 326 22.35 -1.29 7.72
N ILE A 327 23.68 -1.15 7.67
CA ILE A 327 24.42 -1.14 6.40
C ILE A 327 24.24 -2.48 5.68
N GLU A 328 24.35 -3.60 6.37
CA GLU A 328 24.09 -4.93 5.80
C GLU A 328 22.66 -5.05 5.25
N GLU A 329 21.64 -4.63 6.01
CA GLU A 329 20.24 -4.64 5.57
C GLU A 329 20.04 -3.80 4.30
N PHE A 330 20.57 -2.57 4.25
CA PHE A 330 20.44 -1.71 3.07
C PHE A 330 21.05 -2.35 1.82
N PHE A 331 22.23 -2.97 1.94
CA PHE A 331 22.88 -3.61 0.81
C PHE A 331 22.18 -4.88 0.36
N GLU A 332 21.71 -5.69 1.31
CA GLU A 332 21.00 -6.94 1.07
C GLU A 332 19.64 -6.71 0.40
N TYR A 333 18.81 -5.82 0.96
CA TYR A 333 17.43 -5.65 0.52
C TYR A 333 17.23 -4.61 -0.57
N TYR A 334 18.21 -3.74 -0.82
CA TYR A 334 18.11 -2.70 -1.85
C TYR A 334 19.28 -2.67 -2.82
N TYR A 335 20.49 -2.33 -2.34
CA TYR A 335 21.59 -1.95 -3.24
C TYR A 335 21.90 -3.04 -4.27
N LYS A 336 22.00 -4.30 -3.84
CA LYS A 336 22.26 -5.46 -4.72
C LYS A 336 21.14 -5.68 -5.74
N HIS A 337 19.88 -5.42 -5.39
CA HIS A 337 18.77 -5.54 -6.33
C HIS A 337 18.71 -4.41 -7.36
N SER A 338 19.44 -3.32 -7.10
CA SER A 338 19.55 -2.15 -7.99
C SER A 338 20.94 -2.02 -8.62
N GLU A 339 21.78 -3.06 -8.53
CA GLU A 339 23.17 -3.05 -8.97
C GLU A 339 23.33 -2.69 -10.45
N TYR A 340 22.49 -3.27 -11.33
CA TYR A 340 22.51 -2.98 -12.76
C TYR A 340 22.29 -1.49 -13.06
N GLU A 341 21.34 -0.85 -12.38
CA GLU A 341 21.05 0.57 -12.55
C GLU A 341 22.18 1.45 -12.02
N TYR A 342 22.75 1.10 -10.87
CA TYR A 342 23.92 1.79 -10.33
C TYR A 342 25.12 1.67 -11.27
N GLU A 343 25.35 0.50 -11.88
CA GLU A 343 26.43 0.30 -12.87
C GLU A 343 26.27 1.24 -14.06
N LEU A 344 25.05 1.40 -14.59
CA LEU A 344 24.77 2.34 -15.67
C LEU A 344 25.06 3.79 -15.26
N ILE A 345 24.60 4.20 -14.07
CA ILE A 345 24.87 5.54 -13.53
C ILE A 345 26.38 5.76 -13.38
N TYR A 346 27.10 4.82 -12.78
CA TYR A 346 28.51 4.97 -12.47
C TYR A 346 29.36 5.01 -13.75
N LYS A 347 29.05 4.15 -14.72
CA LYS A 347 29.71 4.18 -16.03
C LYS A 347 29.49 5.51 -16.76
N GLU A 348 28.26 6.02 -16.74
CA GLU A 348 27.93 7.30 -17.38
C GLU A 348 28.65 8.48 -16.70
N CYS A 349 28.57 8.58 -15.38
CA CYS A 349 29.09 9.71 -14.62
C CYS A 349 30.61 9.70 -14.45
N SER A 350 31.25 8.53 -14.45
CA SER A 350 32.71 8.42 -14.38
C SER A 350 33.40 8.95 -15.64
N ILE A 351 32.77 8.78 -16.81
CA ILE A 351 33.26 9.27 -18.10
C ILE A 351 32.99 10.78 -18.24
N ASN A 352 31.76 11.20 -17.93
CA ASN A 352 31.33 12.60 -18.08
C ASN A 352 31.31 13.31 -16.72
N LYS A 353 32.47 13.55 -16.13
CA LYS A 353 32.59 14.20 -14.80
C LYS A 353 31.95 15.60 -14.74
N SER A 354 31.82 16.26 -15.89
CA SER A 354 31.18 17.55 -16.12
C SER A 354 29.73 17.45 -16.67
N SER A 355 29.12 16.26 -16.65
CA SER A 355 27.72 16.07 -17.03
C SER A 355 26.80 16.99 -16.22
N SER A 356 25.86 17.65 -16.90
CA SER A 356 24.86 18.53 -16.29
C SER A 356 23.71 17.76 -15.62
N SER A 357 23.73 16.42 -15.62
CA SER A 357 22.69 15.63 -14.95
C SER A 357 22.81 15.73 -13.43
N SER A 358 21.67 15.88 -12.76
CA SER A 358 21.56 15.97 -11.31
C SER A 358 22.09 14.72 -10.59
N TYR A 359 21.84 13.52 -11.13
CA TYR A 359 22.37 12.27 -10.56
C TYR A 359 23.90 12.18 -10.65
N CYS A 360 24.55 12.70 -11.70
CA CYS A 360 26.02 12.74 -11.76
C CYS A 360 26.61 13.74 -10.78
N THR A 361 25.90 14.82 -10.46
CA THR A 361 26.30 15.72 -9.38
C THR A 361 26.28 15.01 -8.02
N LEU A 362 25.24 14.20 -7.76
CA LEU A 362 25.14 13.38 -6.55
C LEU A 362 26.19 12.27 -6.50
N TYR A 363 26.50 11.65 -7.65
CA TYR A 363 27.61 10.70 -7.80
C TYR A 363 28.95 11.32 -7.36
N ASN A 364 29.26 12.52 -7.84
CA ASN A 364 30.48 13.23 -7.47
C ASN A 364 30.51 13.54 -5.96
N LYS A 365 29.39 13.96 -5.38
CA LYS A 365 29.26 14.18 -3.93
C LYS A 365 29.49 12.90 -3.13
N CYS A 366 28.91 11.78 -3.55
CA CYS A 366 29.13 10.48 -2.92
C CYS A 366 30.61 10.06 -2.99
N SER A 367 31.23 10.22 -4.17
CA SER A 367 32.65 9.90 -4.37
C SER A 367 33.54 10.75 -3.45
N GLN A 368 33.26 12.05 -3.34
CA GLN A 368 33.95 12.95 -2.41
C GLN A 368 33.77 12.53 -0.95
N GLN A 369 32.54 12.16 -0.55
CA GLN A 369 32.26 11.68 0.81
C GLN A 369 33.01 10.39 1.11
N LEU A 370 33.13 9.47 0.15
CA LEU A 370 33.83 8.20 0.30
C LEU A 370 35.36 8.33 0.21
N GLY A 371 35.85 9.41 -0.38
CA GLY A 371 37.29 9.66 -0.61
C GLY A 371 37.84 8.94 -1.83
N GLU A 372 36.99 8.27 -2.61
CA GLU A 372 37.34 7.52 -3.81
C GLU A 372 36.23 7.63 -4.86
N ASP A 373 36.60 7.46 -6.12
CA ASP A 373 35.66 7.46 -7.25
C ASP A 373 34.73 6.24 -7.13
N LEU A 374 33.41 6.47 -7.06
CA LEU A 374 32.42 5.41 -6.84
C LEU A 374 32.55 4.24 -7.82
N TYR A 375 32.87 4.50 -9.09
CA TYR A 375 33.06 3.47 -10.10
C TYR A 375 34.25 2.54 -9.79
N LYS A 376 35.29 3.05 -9.11
CA LYS A 376 36.45 2.24 -8.71
C LYS A 376 36.17 1.34 -7.53
N ILE A 377 35.28 1.77 -6.63
CA ILE A 377 34.95 1.07 -5.38
C ILE A 377 33.57 0.45 -5.41
N LYS A 378 32.94 0.34 -6.57
CA LYS A 378 31.54 -0.09 -6.74
C LYS A 378 31.23 -1.44 -6.08
N ASP A 379 32.20 -2.35 -6.10
CA ASP A 379 32.08 -3.69 -5.51
C ASP A 379 32.33 -3.68 -3.98
N ASP A 380 32.93 -2.61 -3.46
CA ASP A 380 33.42 -2.51 -2.07
C ASP A 380 32.78 -1.36 -1.26
N ILE A 381 31.79 -0.63 -1.79
CA ILE A 381 31.16 0.53 -1.11
C ILE A 381 30.73 0.17 0.31
N GLN A 382 30.16 -1.02 0.50
CA GLN A 382 29.73 -1.50 1.81
C GLN A 382 30.89 -1.53 2.82
N ALA A 383 32.08 -1.98 2.39
CA ALA A 383 33.28 -2.05 3.23
C ALA A 383 33.82 -0.65 3.58
N HIS A 384 33.67 0.33 2.68
CA HIS A 384 34.01 1.73 2.93
C HIS A 384 33.07 2.43 3.93
N LEU A 385 31.87 1.90 4.14
CA LEU A 385 30.88 2.43 5.08
C LEU A 385 30.92 1.76 6.45
N LYS A 386 31.29 0.47 6.52
CA LYS A 386 31.35 -0.27 7.78
C LYS A 386 32.26 0.42 8.80
N TYR A 387 31.71 0.71 9.97
CA TYR A 387 32.45 1.32 11.05
C TYR A 387 33.39 0.30 11.70
N LYS A 388 34.67 0.68 11.84
CA LYS A 388 35.68 -0.09 12.57
C LYS A 388 35.94 0.58 13.92
N PRO A 389 35.74 -0.11 15.07
CA PRO A 389 36.05 0.45 16.39
C PRO A 389 37.52 0.83 16.48
N THR A 390 37.83 1.93 17.16
CA THR A 390 39.22 2.19 17.59
C THR A 390 39.60 1.25 18.75
N PRO A 391 40.87 0.86 18.90
CA PRO A 391 41.32 -0.03 19.99
C PRO A 391 40.92 0.45 21.40
N ALA A 392 40.86 1.77 21.62
CA ALA A 392 40.38 2.37 22.88
C ALA A 392 38.89 2.12 23.17
N GLN A 393 38.06 1.95 22.13
CA GLN A 393 36.63 1.62 22.28
C GLN A 393 36.39 0.12 22.48
N VAL A 394 37.31 -0.74 22.02
CA VAL A 394 37.26 -2.20 22.24
C VAL A 394 37.55 -2.56 23.70
N LEU A 395 38.44 -1.82 24.36
CA LEU A 395 38.88 -2.05 25.75
C LEU A 395 37.82 -1.80 26.83
N THR A 396 36.62 -1.33 26.47
CA THR A 396 35.53 -1.07 27.44
C THR A 396 34.48 -2.19 27.56
N LYS A 397 34.64 -3.35 26.88
CA LYS A 397 33.77 -4.53 27.13
C LYS A 397 34.51 -5.88 27.07
N PRO A 398 34.08 -6.90 27.85
CA PRO A 398 34.72 -8.23 27.90
C PRO A 398 34.51 -9.01 26.58
N LEU A 399 35.48 -9.88 26.27
CA LEU A 399 35.58 -10.67 25.04
C LEU A 399 34.26 -11.33 24.59
N ALA A 400 33.88 -11.08 23.34
CA ALA A 400 32.87 -11.86 22.63
C ALA A 400 33.52 -13.06 21.92
N GLN A 401 32.98 -14.26 22.14
CA GLN A 401 33.22 -15.41 21.26
C GLN A 401 32.46 -15.21 19.94
N SER A 402 33.14 -15.51 18.84
CA SER A 402 32.65 -15.40 17.46
C SER A 402 31.47 -16.32 17.18
N PHE A 403 30.46 -15.84 16.46
CA PHE A 403 29.40 -16.67 15.89
C PHE A 403 29.46 -16.64 14.35
N ASP A 404 29.55 -17.83 13.76
CA ASP A 404 29.49 -18.09 12.32
C ASP A 404 28.05 -18.01 11.79
N SER A 405 27.90 -17.39 10.61
CA SER A 405 26.67 -17.09 9.87
C SER A 405 25.88 -18.32 9.35
N LYS A 406 26.11 -19.53 9.84
CA LYS A 406 25.56 -20.77 9.24
C LYS A 406 24.35 -21.41 9.94
N ASN A 407 23.88 -20.88 11.08
CA ASN A 407 22.86 -21.57 11.88
C ASN A 407 21.42 -21.05 11.77
N LEU A 408 21.05 -20.30 10.71
CA LEU A 408 19.65 -19.90 10.49
C LEU A 408 18.79 -20.97 9.76
N GLN A 409 19.30 -22.19 9.58
CA GLN A 409 18.66 -23.21 8.73
C GLN A 409 18.33 -24.55 9.41
N LYS A 410 18.36 -24.68 10.74
CA LYS A 410 17.98 -25.96 11.36
C LYS A 410 16.87 -25.81 12.39
N GLU A 411 15.66 -26.18 11.96
CA GLU A 411 14.57 -26.62 12.83
C GLU A 411 15.10 -27.57 13.92
N VAL A 412 14.59 -27.41 15.13
CA VAL A 412 14.54 -28.50 16.10
C VAL A 412 13.12 -28.57 16.66
N SER A 413 12.31 -29.43 16.04
CA SER A 413 11.26 -30.14 16.74
C SER A 413 11.90 -30.94 17.87
N LEU A 414 11.41 -30.84 19.11
CA LEU A 414 11.69 -31.84 20.14
C LEU A 414 10.47 -32.04 21.04
N HIS A 415 9.83 -33.17 20.77
CA HIS A 415 8.96 -33.92 21.66
C HIS A 415 9.85 -34.59 22.71
N ILE A 416 9.56 -34.44 24.02
CA ILE A 416 10.07 -35.34 25.06
C ILE A 416 8.96 -35.51 26.11
N GLY A 417 8.55 -36.78 26.31
CA GLY A 417 7.82 -37.21 27.49
C GLY A 417 8.77 -37.40 28.68
N GLU A 418 8.28 -37.09 29.87
CA GLU A 418 8.98 -37.33 31.14
C GLU A 418 8.49 -38.64 31.74
N ASP A 419 9.44 -39.49 32.14
CA ASP A 419 9.25 -40.50 33.19
C ASP A 419 9.80 -39.96 34.52
N ASP A 420 9.08 -40.33 35.57
CA ASP A 420 9.12 -39.87 36.96
C ASP A 420 10.42 -40.12 37.76
N ASN A 421 10.73 -39.23 38.73
CA ASN A 421 10.49 -39.43 40.18
C ASN A 421 11.42 -38.61 41.09
N GLY A 422 10.82 -37.95 42.10
CA GLY A 422 11.29 -38.13 43.50
C GLY A 422 11.75 -36.93 44.34
N SER A 423 10.79 -36.14 44.89
CA SER A 423 10.75 -35.50 46.23
C SER A 423 11.85 -34.46 46.63
N SER A 424 11.65 -33.42 47.44
CA SER A 424 10.64 -33.11 48.47
C SER A 424 10.60 -31.60 48.82
N HIS A 425 9.38 -31.07 48.93
CA HIS A 425 8.85 -29.91 49.69
C HIS A 425 9.73 -28.76 50.23
N THR A 426 9.30 -27.50 50.01
CA THR A 426 8.80 -26.57 51.07
C THR A 426 8.04 -25.32 50.53
N THR A 427 6.78 -25.18 50.99
CA THR A 427 5.91 -23.99 51.23
C THR A 427 5.34 -23.06 50.11
N PRO A 428 4.02 -22.74 50.13
CA PRO A 428 3.31 -21.94 49.11
C PRO A 428 3.06 -20.49 49.53
N ILE A 429 3.18 -19.51 48.60
CA ILE A 429 2.72 -18.13 48.80
C ILE A 429 2.06 -17.56 47.52
N ASN A 430 0.73 -17.39 47.60
CA ASN A 430 -0.13 -16.39 46.94
C ASN A 430 0.13 -15.98 45.48
N VAL A 431 -0.50 -16.69 44.53
CA VAL A 431 -0.84 -16.17 43.19
C VAL A 431 -2.36 -16.08 43.10
N GLY A 432 -2.94 -14.97 43.55
CA GLY A 432 -4.40 -14.81 43.54
C GLY A 432 -4.93 -13.38 43.38
N VAL A 433 -4.09 -12.35 43.56
CA VAL A 433 -4.59 -10.95 43.60
C VAL A 433 -4.16 -10.12 42.38
N GLY A 434 -3.20 -10.59 41.56
CA GLY A 434 -2.68 -9.83 40.42
C GLY A 434 -3.54 -9.84 39.16
N VAL A 435 -4.29 -10.93 38.91
CA VAL A 435 -4.99 -11.09 37.62
C VAL A 435 -6.35 -10.40 37.61
N GLY A 436 -7.01 -10.26 38.76
CA GLY A 436 -8.30 -9.56 38.87
C GLY A 436 -8.22 -8.05 38.66
N ALA A 437 -7.09 -7.42 39.01
CA ALA A 437 -6.92 -5.96 38.93
C ALA A 437 -6.65 -5.44 37.50
N LEU A 438 -6.09 -6.27 36.61
CA LEU A 438 -5.82 -5.88 35.22
C LEU A 438 -7.08 -5.86 34.35
N PHE A 439 -8.05 -6.75 34.62
CA PHE A 439 -9.29 -6.78 33.84
C PHE A 439 -10.29 -5.68 34.22
N THR A 440 -10.29 -5.19 35.47
CA THR A 440 -11.21 -4.12 35.89
C THR A 440 -10.82 -2.73 35.36
N LEU A 441 -9.52 -2.47 35.13
CA LEU A 441 -9.03 -1.19 34.58
C LEU A 441 -9.38 -1.00 33.09
N SER A 442 -9.43 -2.09 32.30
CA SER A 442 -9.81 -2.02 30.88
C SER A 442 -11.28 -1.66 30.67
N PHE A 443 -12.17 -2.06 31.59
CA PHE A 443 -13.58 -1.68 31.51
C PHE A 443 -13.82 -0.21 31.88
N LEU A 444 -13.10 0.34 32.86
CA LEU A 444 -13.29 1.74 33.28
C LEU A 444 -12.73 2.77 32.29
N TYR A 445 -11.77 2.38 31.44
CA TYR A 445 -11.29 3.24 30.34
C TYR A 445 -12.40 3.62 29.35
N LYS A 446 -13.37 2.72 29.10
CA LYS A 446 -14.47 2.98 28.16
C LYS A 446 -15.60 3.86 28.76
N PHE A 447 -15.64 4.06 30.08
CA PHE A 447 -16.76 4.68 30.77
C PHE A 447 -16.42 5.94 31.59
N THR A 448 -15.19 6.48 31.48
CA THR A 448 -14.80 7.71 32.19
C THR A 448 -14.66 8.90 31.19
N PRO A 449 -15.09 10.15 31.51
CA PRO A 449 -15.17 11.26 30.54
C PRO A 449 -13.81 11.75 29.99
N LEU A 450 -12.69 11.21 30.46
CA LEU A 450 -11.34 11.60 30.05
C LEU A 450 -11.00 11.17 28.61
N GLY A 451 -11.63 10.12 28.07
CA GLY A 451 -11.43 9.70 26.67
C GLY A 451 -11.88 10.74 25.64
N SER A 452 -12.92 11.51 25.96
CA SER A 452 -13.40 12.60 25.08
C SER A 452 -12.60 13.90 25.22
N TRP A 453 -11.83 14.06 26.31
CA TRP A 453 -11.04 15.27 26.55
C TRP A 453 -9.65 15.22 25.90
N VAL A 454 -9.01 14.04 25.83
CA VAL A 454 -7.72 13.86 25.13
C VAL A 454 -7.86 14.11 23.63
N ASN A 455 -8.98 13.69 23.02
CA ASN A 455 -9.24 13.95 21.60
C ASN A 455 -9.54 15.42 21.28
N ARG A 456 -9.94 16.22 22.29
CA ARG A 456 -10.35 17.63 22.11
C ARG A 456 -9.24 18.63 22.45
N THR A 457 -8.21 18.23 23.20
CA THR A 457 -7.18 19.15 23.72
C THR A 457 -5.82 19.00 23.01
N PHE A 458 -5.55 17.91 22.28
CA PHE A 458 -4.32 17.76 21.48
C PHE A 458 -4.47 18.09 19.98
N LEU A 459 -5.70 18.28 19.51
CA LEU A 459 -6.02 18.83 18.17
C LEU A 459 -6.52 20.28 18.24
N GLY A 460 -6.08 21.02 19.27
CA GLY A 460 -6.36 22.45 19.44
C GLY A 460 -5.42 23.32 18.60
N LYS A 461 -5.97 23.91 17.53
CA LYS A 461 -5.46 25.03 16.70
C LYS A 461 -4.20 25.75 17.20
N GLY A 462 -3.14 25.67 16.40
CA GLY A 462 -2.03 26.61 16.33
C GLY A 462 -1.60 26.78 14.86
N ASN A 463 -1.78 27.97 14.31
CA ASN A 463 -1.69 28.30 12.88
C ASN A 463 -0.28 28.13 12.29
N THR A 464 -0.11 27.20 11.34
CA THR A 464 0.67 27.36 10.09
C THR A 464 0.26 26.26 9.09
N MET A 465 -0.86 26.52 8.43
CA MET A 465 -1.41 25.73 7.32
C MET A 465 -0.61 26.04 6.05
N TYR A 466 0.18 25.08 5.57
CA TYR A 466 0.47 24.99 4.15
C TYR A 466 -0.50 23.96 3.58
N ASN A 467 -1.52 24.49 2.89
CA ASN A 467 -2.57 23.74 2.21
C ASN A 467 -1.96 22.73 1.23
N TYR A 468 -2.10 21.45 1.53
CA TYR A 468 -1.97 20.34 0.58
C TYR A 468 -3.14 19.35 0.67
N GLU A 469 -4.18 19.64 1.47
CA GLU A 469 -5.33 18.76 1.67
C GLU A 469 -6.68 19.37 1.26
N GLU A 470 -6.70 20.49 0.51
CA GLU A 470 -7.95 21.06 0.01
C GLU A 470 -8.15 20.90 -1.51
N GLU A 471 -7.14 20.45 -2.27
CA GLU A 471 -7.28 20.20 -3.72
C GLU A 471 -7.62 18.74 -4.09
N ASN A 472 -7.34 17.75 -3.22
CA ASN A 472 -7.51 16.34 -3.60
C ASN A 472 -8.96 15.83 -3.55
N ASP A 473 -9.85 16.50 -2.80
CA ASP A 473 -11.28 16.16 -2.84
C ASP A 473 -11.95 16.76 -4.08
N GLN A 474 -11.48 17.88 -4.62
CA GLN A 474 -12.01 18.46 -5.87
C GLN A 474 -11.44 17.79 -7.13
N ASP A 475 -10.18 17.35 -7.11
CA ASP A 475 -9.52 16.74 -8.26
C ASP A 475 -10.04 15.32 -8.59
N PHE A 476 -10.69 14.65 -7.61
CA PHE A 476 -11.44 13.40 -7.84
C PHE A 476 -12.74 13.61 -8.65
N PHE A 477 -13.32 14.82 -8.63
CA PHE A 477 -14.62 15.12 -9.24
C PHE A 477 -14.55 15.87 -10.58
N ASP A 478 -13.42 16.50 -10.94
CA ASP A 478 -13.35 17.43 -12.08
C ASP A 478 -13.12 16.83 -13.47
N HIS A 479 -13.15 15.50 -13.64
CA HIS A 479 -12.82 14.87 -14.93
C HIS A 479 -13.83 13.83 -15.46
N ASN A 480 -15.14 14.06 -15.26
CA ASN A 480 -16.18 13.25 -15.93
C ASN A 480 -16.79 13.86 -17.20
N SER A 481 -16.33 15.02 -17.69
CA SER A 481 -16.79 15.54 -18.99
C SER A 481 -16.17 14.85 -20.21
N GLY A 482 -15.18 13.97 -20.00
CA GLY A 482 -14.54 13.18 -21.06
C GLY A 482 -15.01 11.73 -21.20
N PHE A 483 -15.88 11.24 -20.31
CA PHE A 483 -16.26 9.82 -20.25
C PHE A 483 -17.56 9.45 -20.99
N ASP A 484 -18.34 10.43 -21.45
CA ASP A 484 -19.68 10.19 -22.06
C ASP A 484 -19.73 10.21 -23.61
N ASN A 485 -18.60 10.32 -24.32
CA ASN A 485 -18.61 10.27 -25.79
C ASN A 485 -18.02 8.97 -26.33
N TYR A 486 -18.78 7.88 -26.16
CA TYR A 486 -18.66 6.71 -27.03
C TYR A 486 -20.03 6.30 -27.56
N ILE A 487 -20.67 7.22 -28.29
CA ILE A 487 -21.72 6.84 -29.24
C ILE A 487 -20.99 6.28 -30.46
N SER A 488 -21.15 4.99 -30.73
CA SER A 488 -20.72 4.43 -32.01
C SER A 488 -21.52 5.09 -33.13
N GLU A 489 -20.87 5.89 -33.98
CA GLU A 489 -21.43 6.32 -35.25
C GLU A 489 -21.63 5.10 -36.16
N ASN A 490 -22.77 4.42 -36.03
CA ASN A 490 -23.29 3.57 -37.12
C ASN A 490 -24.78 3.20 -37.02
N ASN A 491 -25.61 4.06 -36.43
CA ASN A 491 -27.06 3.97 -36.61
C ASN A 491 -27.53 5.05 -37.58
N ARG A 492 -27.65 4.69 -38.87
CA ARG A 492 -28.44 5.46 -39.85
C ARG A 492 -29.91 5.44 -39.40
N LEU A 493 -30.31 6.47 -38.67
CA LEU A 493 -31.72 6.76 -38.39
C LEU A 493 -32.37 7.26 -39.69
N ASN A 494 -33.17 6.41 -40.34
CA ASN A 494 -34.10 6.83 -41.39
C ASN A 494 -35.31 7.48 -40.70
N VAL A 495 -35.37 8.80 -40.72
CA VAL A 495 -36.56 9.55 -40.29
C VAL A 495 -37.43 9.79 -41.53
N ALA A 496 -38.62 9.19 -41.55
CA ALA A 496 -39.65 9.51 -42.53
C ALA A 496 -40.46 10.73 -42.03
N TYR A 497 -40.56 11.77 -42.86
CA TYR A 497 -41.46 12.89 -42.61
C TYR A 497 -42.90 12.49 -42.94
N GLY A 498 -43.76 12.44 -41.93
CA GLY A 498 -45.21 12.44 -42.10
C GLY A 498 -45.72 13.88 -42.05
N ALA A 499 -46.24 14.37 -43.17
CA ALA A 499 -46.98 15.62 -43.23
C ALA A 499 -48.47 15.33 -43.01
N SER A 500 -49.06 16.02 -42.03
CA SER A 500 -50.47 16.43 -42.00
C SER A 500 -50.68 17.42 -40.87
#